data_AF-A0A2D8M1V7-F1
#
_entry.id   AF-A0A2D8M1V7-F1
#
_cell.length_a   1.000
_cell.length_b   1.000
_cell.length_c   1.000
_cell.angle_alpha   90.00
_cell.angle_beta   90.00
_cell.angle_gamma   90.00
#
_symmetry.space_group_name_H-M   'P 1'
#
loop_
_entity.id
_entity.type
_entity.pdbx_description
1 polymer ?
#
loop_
_entity_poly.entity_id
_entity_poly.type
_entity_poly.pdbx_seq_one_letter_code
_entity_poly.pdbx_strand_id
1 'polypeptide(L)' 'MIKKALMTMAILPALFLGACASEPPQPGTKGEQLLDLQDAYKERAVTPDEYEEQKEEILDN' A
#
# COMPACT_ATOMS: atom_id res chain seq x y z
N MET A 1 -16.25 -55.13 -27.79
CA MET A 1 -16.76 -54.77 -26.45
C MET A 1 -16.74 -53.26 -26.31
N ILE A 2 -17.89 -52.67 -25.96
CA ILE A 2 -18.17 -51.23 -25.87
C ILE A 2 -17.75 -50.72 -24.48
N LYS A 3 -17.00 -49.61 -24.41
CA LYS A 3 -17.03 -48.61 -23.32
C LYS A 3 -16.55 -47.26 -23.90
N LYS A 4 -17.44 -46.44 -24.48
CA LYS A 4 -18.13 -45.28 -23.87
C LYS A 4 -17.25 -44.40 -22.96
N ALA A 5 -17.10 -43.15 -23.43
CA ALA A 5 -17.15 -41.89 -22.69
C ALA A 5 -16.13 -41.66 -21.56
N LEU A 6 -15.47 -40.50 -21.57
CA LEU A 6 -15.98 -39.35 -20.82
C LEU A 6 -15.06 -38.14 -21.04
N MET A 7 -15.63 -37.17 -21.76
CA MET A 7 -15.36 -35.74 -21.67
C MET A 7 -14.99 -35.33 -20.23
N THR A 8 -13.74 -34.94 -19.99
CA THR A 8 -13.34 -34.35 -18.70
C THR A 8 -12.71 -32.99 -18.96
N MET A 9 -13.61 -32.01 -18.91
CA MET A 9 -13.39 -30.58 -18.89
C MET A 9 -12.52 -30.22 -17.67
N ALA A 10 -11.22 -30.00 -17.88
CA ALA A 10 -10.36 -29.44 -16.85
C ALA A 10 -10.47 -27.92 -16.91
N ILE A 11 -11.39 -27.43 -16.09
CA ILE A 11 -11.67 -26.04 -15.78
C ILE A 11 -10.37 -25.35 -15.34
N LEU A 12 -10.03 -24.29 -16.06
CA LEU A 12 -8.94 -23.36 -15.80
C LEU A 12 -9.08 -22.76 -14.38
N PRO A 13 -8.16 -23.01 -13.41
CA PRO A 13 -8.15 -22.24 -12.18
C PRO A 13 -7.36 -20.95 -12.43
N ALA A 14 -7.96 -20.02 -13.19
CA ALA A 14 -7.48 -18.64 -13.28
C ALA A 14 -8.19 -17.82 -12.20
N LEU A 15 -7.89 -18.05 -10.93
CA LEU A 15 -8.40 -17.21 -9.85
C LEU A 15 -7.35 -17.05 -8.75
N PHE A 16 -7.21 -15.79 -8.32
CA PHE A 16 -6.42 -15.28 -7.21
C PHE A 16 -4.94 -14.95 -7.47
N LEU A 17 -4.70 -14.15 -8.50
CA LEU A 17 -3.88 -12.95 -8.28
C LEU A 17 -4.74 -11.98 -7.46
N GLY A 18 -4.79 -12.22 -6.14
CA GLY A 18 -5.35 -11.26 -5.20
C GLY A 18 -4.55 -9.98 -5.35
N ALA A 19 -5.13 -9.00 -6.04
CA ALA A 19 -4.62 -7.65 -6.07
C ALA A 19 -4.47 -7.22 -4.61
N CYS A 20 -3.24 -6.99 -4.16
CA CYS A 20 -2.99 -6.22 -2.96
C CYS A 20 -3.52 -4.81 -3.23
N ALA A 21 -4.82 -4.61 -3.04
CA ALA A 21 -5.37 -3.30 -2.81
C ALA A 21 -4.86 -2.90 -1.43
N SER A 22 -3.62 -2.39 -1.38
CA SER A 22 -3.17 -1.62 -0.23
C SER A 22 -4.04 -0.39 -0.23
N GLU A 23 -5.05 -0.38 0.63
CA GLU A 23 -5.76 0.86 0.95
C GLU A 23 -4.70 1.93 1.24
N PRO A 24 -4.88 3.17 0.73
CA PRO A 24 -3.96 4.24 1.08
C PRO A 24 -3.89 4.29 2.61
N PRO A 25 -2.69 4.31 3.20
CA PRO A 25 -2.58 4.40 4.65
C PRO A 25 -3.43 5.58 5.10
N GLN A 26 -4.38 5.32 5.99
CA GLN A 26 -5.16 6.40 6.57
C GLN A 26 -4.15 7.37 7.20
N PRO A 27 -4.29 8.69 6.98
CA PRO A 27 -3.37 9.64 7.59
C PRO A 27 -3.39 9.38 9.08
N GLY A 28 -2.22 9.01 9.63
CA GLY A 28 -2.07 8.74 11.05
C GLY A 28 -2.47 9.97 11.88
N THR A 29 -2.44 9.84 13.20
CA THR A 29 -2.56 11.01 14.07
C THR A 29 -1.51 12.07 13.71
N LYS A 30 -1.74 13.36 14.03
CA LYS A 30 -0.73 14.41 13.83
C LYS A 30 0.63 14.04 14.42
N GLY A 31 0.63 13.38 15.59
CA GLY A 31 1.85 12.91 16.23
C GLY A 31 2.61 11.88 15.40
N GLU A 32 1.91 10.91 14.81
CA GLU A 32 2.51 9.92 13.90
C GLU A 32 3.07 10.58 12.64
N GLN A 33 2.32 11.51 12.03
CA GLN A 33 2.79 12.24 10.85
C GLN A 33 4.07 13.05 11.13
N LEU A 34 4.17 13.67 12.32
CA LEU A 34 5.38 14.41 12.73
C LEU A 34 6.58 13.49 13.00
N LEU A 35 6.34 12.28 13.51
CA LEU A 35 7.40 11.28 13.71
C LEU A 35 7.90 10.75 12.37
N ASP A 36 7.00 10.43 11.46
CA ASP A 36 7.35 9.98 10.11
C ASP A 36 8.14 11.07 9.35
N LEU A 37 7.71 12.33 9.45
CA LEU A 37 8.41 13.46 8.85
C LEU A 37 9.81 13.67 9.47
N GLN A 38 9.94 13.48 10.79
CA GLN A 38 11.23 13.53 11.47
C GLN A 38 12.18 12.43 10.96
N ASP A 39 11.67 11.21 10.76
CA ASP A 39 12.49 10.11 10.27
C ASP A 39 12.89 10.31 8.81
N ALA A 40 11.98 10.82 7.96
CA ALA A 40 12.30 11.22 6.59
C ALA A 40 13.43 12.27 6.54
N TYR A 41 13.43 13.23 7.46
CA TYR A 41 14.51 14.22 7.54
C TYR A 41 15.85 13.60 7.99
N LYS A 42 15.84 12.72 8.99
CA LYS A 42 17.05 11.98 9.43
C LYS A 42 17.65 11.14 8.30
N GLU A 43 16.80 10.53 7.49
CA GLU A 43 17.19 9.72 6.33
C GLU A 43 17.59 10.57 5.11
N ARG A 44 17.49 11.90 5.22
CA ARG A 44 17.73 12.86 4.13
C ARG A 44 16.82 12.63 2.92
N ALA A 45 15.64 12.06 3.15
CA ALA A 45 14.59 11.91 2.14
C ALA A 45 13.90 13.25 1.84
N VAL A 46 13.96 14.20 2.78
CA VAL A 46 13.49 15.58 2.63
C VAL A 46 14.59 16.58 3.01
N THR A 47 14.56 17.75 2.39
CA THR A 47 15.44 18.87 2.72
C THR A 47 14.99 19.60 4.00
N PRO A 48 15.85 20.45 4.60
CA PRO A 48 15.45 21.23 5.77
C PRO A 48 14.25 22.15 5.52
N ASP A 49 14.16 22.75 4.33
CA ASP A 49 13.07 23.66 3.98
C ASP A 49 11.75 22.89 3.83
N GLU A 50 11.78 21.75 3.14
CA GLU A 50 10.62 20.85 3.00
C GLU A 50 10.17 20.27 4.35
N TYR A 51 11.09 20.02 5.28
CA TYR A 51 10.78 19.55 6.62
C TYR A 51 9.97 20.60 7.40
N GLU A 52 10.38 21.87 7.39
CA GLU A 52 9.65 22.91 8.13
C GLU A 52 8.30 23.22 7.49
N GLU A 53 8.21 23.27 6.15
CA GLU A 53 6.93 23.50 5.45
C GLU A 53 5.90 22.40 5.77
N GLN A 54 6.30 21.13 5.66
CA GLN A 54 5.39 20.00 5.94
C GLN A 54 5.02 19.92 7.42
N LYS A 55 5.94 20.28 8.31
CA LYS A 55 5.67 20.31 9.75
C LYS A 55 4.64 21.36 10.11
N GLU A 56 4.71 22.55 9.52
CA GLU A 56 3.69 23.60 9.68
C GLU A 56 2.33 23.13 9.14
N GLU A 57 2.30 22.52 7.96
CA GLU A 57 1.07 21.98 7.37
C GLU A 57 0.38 20.94 8.27
N ILE A 58 1.14 20.03 8.88
CA ILE A 58 0.61 19.02 9.81
C ILE A 58 0.06 19.66 11.09
N LEU A 59 0.73 20.70 11.59
CA LEU A 59 0.33 21.38 12.83
C LEU A 59 -0.91 22.25 12.64
N ASP A 60 -1.04 22.91 11.49
CA ASP A 60 -2.11 23.87 11.19
C ASP A 60 -3.43 23.24 10.75
N ASN A 61 -3.42 21.98 10.27
CA ASN A 61 -4.62 21.24 9.83
C ASN A 61 -5.60 20.89 10.97
#